data_AF-A0A445GT52-F1
#
_entry.id   AF-A0A445GT52-F1
#
_cell.length_a   1.000
_cell.length_b   1.000
_cell.length_c   1.000
_cell.angle_alpha   90.00
_cell.angle_beta   90.00
_cell.angle_gamma   90.00
#
_symmetry.space_group_name_H-M   'P 1'
#
loop_
_entity.id
_entity.type
_entity.pdbx_description
1 polymer ?
#
loop_
_entity_poly.entity_id
_entity_poly.type
_entity_poly.pdbx_seq_one_letter_code
_entity_poly.pdbx_strand_id
1 'polypeptide(L)'
;MNAALGKIVQDNPMFSNSFWSTNSDKVGIQLPDETDVSVVSLDEQLEDWTDKEISDFSSLIGGSYAPDALEPLNGVLTIPLANGASVNLHMSKKAERKFIVGLMSLTHNVQRAIQMHDNLSQSAKGPAELLTGCFNGIKVLQEQYETESIAQHGVELLYATMTKIFSSLQEAYKGQIVGIIYCHVATTQESGKKFDVIFTPHHPYARWLAETNAVNATLPEVVLVRRTLAWVTGIILLISTFMGICYLMNMPLTRDTLLYSNVKLD
;
A
#
# COMPACT_ATOMS: atom_id res chain seq x y z
N MET A 1 -17.46 -18.48 -13.55
CA MET A 1 -16.96 -17.75 -12.37
C MET A 1 -15.74 -16.87 -12.65
N ASN A 2 -14.68 -17.36 -13.31
CA ASN A 2 -13.52 -16.52 -13.73
C ASN A 2 -13.93 -15.26 -14.51
N ALA A 3 -14.93 -15.36 -15.38
CA ALA A 3 -15.42 -14.21 -16.15
C ALA A 3 -16.22 -13.20 -15.30
N ALA A 4 -16.95 -13.62 -14.27
CA ALA A 4 -17.77 -12.72 -13.46
C ALA A 4 -16.91 -11.91 -12.48
N LEU A 5 -16.01 -12.58 -11.76
CA LEU A 5 -15.05 -11.92 -10.87
C LEU A 5 -14.03 -11.10 -11.68
N GLY A 6 -13.53 -11.64 -12.79
CA GLY A 6 -12.62 -10.92 -13.70
C GLY A 6 -13.26 -9.66 -14.30
N LYS A 7 -14.55 -9.71 -14.68
CA LYS A 7 -15.27 -8.55 -15.24
C LYS A 7 -15.61 -7.51 -14.16
N ILE A 8 -16.08 -7.94 -12.99
CA ILE A 8 -16.36 -7.05 -11.84
C ILE A 8 -15.08 -6.33 -11.37
N VAL A 9 -13.93 -7.00 -11.43
CA VAL A 9 -12.64 -6.41 -11.04
C VAL A 9 -12.05 -5.52 -12.14
N GLN A 10 -12.18 -5.88 -13.43
CA GLN A 10 -11.73 -5.03 -14.55
C GLN A 10 -12.50 -3.71 -14.68
N ASP A 11 -13.79 -3.70 -14.35
CA ASP A 11 -14.63 -2.50 -14.44
C ASP A 11 -14.41 -1.54 -13.24
N ASN A 12 -13.61 -1.92 -12.24
CA ASN A 12 -13.34 -1.10 -11.07
C ASN A 12 -12.06 -0.25 -11.26
N PRO A 13 -12.15 1.09 -11.12
CA PRO A 13 -10.98 1.98 -11.20
C PRO A 13 -9.87 1.63 -10.19
N MET A 14 -10.21 1.00 -9.06
CA MET A 14 -9.24 0.59 -8.04
C MET A 14 -8.29 -0.52 -8.52
N PHE A 15 -8.75 -1.37 -9.44
CA PHE A 15 -7.97 -2.48 -9.99
C PHE A 15 -7.62 -2.27 -11.47
N SER A 16 -7.83 -1.06 -12.01
CA SER A 16 -7.59 -0.77 -13.43
C SER A 16 -6.13 -0.99 -13.85
N ASN A 17 -5.19 -0.95 -12.90
CA ASN A 17 -3.76 -1.17 -13.12
C ASN A 17 -3.29 -2.60 -12.76
N SER A 18 -4.22 -3.52 -12.51
CA SER A 18 -3.89 -4.89 -12.12
C SER A 18 -3.41 -5.74 -13.30
N PHE A 19 -2.37 -6.54 -13.09
CA PHE A 19 -1.91 -7.55 -14.04
C PHE A 19 -2.55 -8.90 -13.72
N TRP A 20 -3.16 -9.53 -14.73
CA TRP A 20 -3.84 -10.82 -14.59
C TRP A 20 -3.02 -11.92 -15.26
N SER A 21 -2.72 -12.98 -14.51
CA SER A 21 -2.08 -14.17 -15.04
C SER A 21 -2.73 -15.42 -14.43
N THR A 22 -2.89 -16.45 -15.26
CA THR A 22 -3.47 -17.73 -14.86
C THR A 22 -2.35 -18.76 -14.78
N ASN A 23 -1.64 -18.82 -13.66
CA ASN A 23 -0.63 -19.86 -13.41
C ASN A 23 -1.10 -20.83 -12.32
N SER A 24 -0.87 -22.13 -12.52
CA SER A 24 -1.37 -23.21 -11.65
C SER A 24 -0.47 -23.53 -10.47
N ASP A 25 0.79 -23.11 -10.47
CA ASP A 25 1.80 -23.69 -9.58
C ASP A 25 1.86 -23.03 -8.20
N LYS A 26 2.39 -23.76 -7.21
CA LYS A 26 2.65 -23.27 -5.85
C LYS A 26 3.70 -22.15 -5.93
N VAL A 27 3.44 -21.02 -5.26
CA VAL A 27 4.31 -19.83 -5.35
C VAL A 27 5.09 -19.69 -4.05
N GLY A 28 6.40 -19.88 -4.11
CA GLY A 28 7.31 -19.54 -3.00
C GLY A 28 7.62 -18.05 -3.02
N ILE A 29 7.31 -17.35 -1.93
CA ILE A 29 7.74 -15.97 -1.71
C ILE A 29 9.06 -16.04 -0.95
N GLN A 30 10.17 -15.74 -1.64
CA GLN A 30 11.47 -15.62 -0.98
C GLN A 30 11.62 -14.23 -0.39
N LEU A 31 11.81 -14.18 0.92
CA LEU A 31 12.09 -12.95 1.64
C LEU A 31 13.54 -12.95 2.16
N PRO A 32 14.14 -11.75 2.26
CA PRO A 32 15.36 -11.54 3.03
C PRO A 32 15.06 -11.77 4.53
N ASP A 33 16.09 -11.69 5.37
CA ASP A 33 16.03 -12.01 6.81
C ASP A 33 14.80 -11.45 7.55
N GLU A 34 14.37 -12.15 8.61
CA GLU A 34 13.18 -11.82 9.42
C GLU A 34 13.26 -10.42 10.07
N THR A 35 14.44 -9.82 10.09
CA THR A 35 14.65 -8.48 10.64
C THR A 35 14.28 -7.33 9.70
N ASP A 36 14.07 -7.61 8.41
CA ASP A 36 13.81 -6.61 7.36
C ASP A 36 12.33 -6.62 6.89
N VAL A 37 11.62 -7.74 7.08
CA VAL A 37 10.23 -7.90 6.64
C VAL A 37 9.35 -8.48 7.75
N SER A 38 8.26 -7.80 8.07
CA SER A 38 7.22 -8.30 8.97
C SER A 38 6.14 -9.04 8.17
N VAL A 39 5.84 -10.28 8.54
CA VAL A 39 4.83 -11.11 7.86
C VAL A 39 3.63 -11.29 8.78
N VAL A 40 2.45 -10.87 8.32
CA VAL A 40 1.20 -10.99 9.06
C VAL A 40 0.24 -11.91 8.31
N SER A 41 -0.32 -12.88 9.05
CA SER A 41 -1.32 -13.81 8.54
C SER A 41 -2.72 -13.28 8.79
N LEU A 42 -3.57 -13.29 7.76
CA LEU A 42 -4.98 -12.89 7.82
C LEU A 42 -5.94 -14.09 7.96
N ASP A 43 -5.39 -15.30 8.06
CA ASP A 43 -6.15 -16.57 8.12
C ASP A 43 -6.67 -16.95 9.51
N GLU A 44 -6.40 -16.14 10.53
CA GLU A 44 -6.84 -16.44 11.89
C GLU A 44 -8.37 -16.43 11.99
N GLN A 45 -8.95 -17.54 12.45
CA GLN A 45 -10.39 -17.62 12.69
C GLN A 45 -10.70 -17.11 14.10
N LEU A 46 -11.66 -16.19 14.19
CA LEU A 46 -12.26 -15.78 15.45
C LEU A 46 -13.56 -16.58 15.64
N GLU A 47 -13.74 -17.17 16.83
CA GLU A 47 -14.91 -18.01 17.12
C GLU A 47 -15.97 -17.28 17.99
N ASP A 48 -15.56 -16.24 18.72
CA ASP A 48 -16.40 -15.55 19.71
C ASP A 48 -17.06 -14.28 19.15
N TRP A 49 -17.97 -14.45 18.18
CA TRP A 49 -18.72 -13.32 17.62
C TRP A 49 -19.99 -13.01 18.41
N THR A 50 -20.36 -11.73 18.41
CA THR A 50 -21.61 -11.21 19.00
C THR A 50 -22.53 -10.64 17.93
N ASP A 51 -23.83 -10.58 18.22
CA ASP A 51 -24.82 -9.92 17.35
C ASP A 51 -24.46 -8.45 17.07
N LYS A 52 -23.78 -7.79 18.02
CA LYS A 52 -23.26 -6.43 17.85
C LYS A 52 -22.19 -6.38 16.76
N GLU A 53 -21.22 -7.28 16.77
CA GLU A 53 -20.15 -7.29 15.77
C GLU A 53 -20.68 -7.63 14.37
N ILE A 54 -21.68 -8.51 14.29
CA ILE A 54 -22.37 -8.77 13.02
C ILE A 54 -23.09 -7.51 12.53
N SER A 55 -23.74 -6.77 13.43
CA SER A 55 -24.38 -5.49 13.11
C SER A 55 -23.38 -4.43 12.64
N ASP A 56 -22.25 -4.29 13.34
CA ASP A 56 -21.18 -3.35 12.98
C ASP A 56 -20.58 -3.70 11.61
N PHE A 57 -20.31 -4.99 11.37
CA PHE A 57 -19.87 -5.49 10.07
C PHE A 57 -20.90 -5.21 8.98
N SER A 58 -22.19 -5.47 9.23
CA SER A 58 -23.26 -5.20 8.28
C SER A 58 -23.31 -3.73 7.88
N SER A 59 -23.15 -2.83 8.84
CA SER A 59 -23.16 -1.39 8.61
C SER A 59 -21.96 -0.94 7.77
N LEU A 60 -20.78 -1.55 8.00
CA LEU A 60 -19.55 -1.27 7.26
C LEU A 60 -19.71 -1.54 5.75
N ILE A 61 -20.39 -2.62 5.40
CA ILE A 61 -20.67 -3.02 4.01
C ILE A 61 -21.95 -2.39 3.45
N GLY A 62 -22.60 -1.48 4.19
CA GLY A 62 -23.81 -0.77 3.77
C GLY A 62 -25.11 -1.59 3.89
N GLY A 63 -25.07 -2.69 4.63
CA GLY A 63 -26.23 -3.52 4.96
C GLY A 63 -26.76 -3.27 6.37
N SER A 64 -27.58 -4.20 6.83
CA SER A 64 -28.19 -4.20 8.17
C SER A 64 -28.34 -5.62 8.70
N TYR A 65 -28.26 -5.78 10.01
CA TYR A 65 -28.46 -7.06 10.69
C TYR A 65 -29.68 -6.99 11.63
N ALA A 66 -30.58 -7.95 11.48
CA ALA A 66 -31.71 -8.15 12.38
C ALA A 66 -31.45 -9.38 13.27
N PRO A 67 -31.10 -9.19 14.57
CA PRO A 67 -30.85 -10.31 15.47
C PRO A 67 -32.12 -11.14 15.69
N ASP A 68 -31.95 -12.44 15.92
CA ASP A 68 -33.06 -13.32 16.29
C ASP A 68 -33.38 -13.15 17.79
N ALA A 69 -34.67 -13.12 18.13
CA ALA A 69 -35.12 -12.84 19.49
C ALA A 69 -34.98 -14.04 20.44
N LEU A 70 -34.81 -15.25 19.91
CA LEU A 70 -34.81 -16.51 20.65
C LEU A 70 -33.41 -17.15 20.69
N GLU A 71 -32.65 -17.07 19.59
CA GLU A 71 -31.33 -17.69 19.47
C GLU A 71 -30.26 -16.66 19.05
N PRO A 72 -29.25 -16.38 19.90
CA PRO A 72 -28.14 -15.49 19.55
C PRO A 72 -27.45 -15.92 18.25
N LEU A 73 -26.98 -14.96 17.46
CA LEU A 73 -26.25 -15.21 16.20
C LEU A 73 -27.05 -15.95 15.11
N ASN A 74 -28.38 -16.08 15.25
CA ASN A 74 -29.24 -16.69 14.23
C ASN A 74 -29.98 -15.66 13.36
N GLY A 75 -29.67 -14.38 13.51
CA GLY A 75 -30.34 -13.30 12.81
C GLY A 75 -30.16 -13.31 11.29
N VAL A 76 -30.72 -12.28 10.64
CA VAL A 76 -30.68 -12.12 9.18
C VAL A 76 -29.87 -10.89 8.81
N LEU A 77 -28.82 -11.11 8.01
CA LEU A 77 -28.03 -10.08 7.38
C LEU A 77 -28.65 -9.70 6.04
N THR A 78 -29.04 -8.44 5.89
CA THR A 78 -29.62 -7.89 4.67
C THR A 78 -28.65 -6.91 4.02
N ILE A 79 -28.31 -7.11 2.75
CA ILE A 79 -27.37 -6.25 2.02
C ILE A 79 -28.06 -5.72 0.77
N PRO A 80 -28.10 -4.39 0.56
CA PRO A 80 -28.63 -3.81 -0.67
C PRO A 80 -27.65 -4.03 -1.83
N LEU A 81 -28.19 -4.43 -2.98
CA LEU A 81 -27.47 -4.55 -4.23
C LEU A 81 -27.59 -3.27 -5.06
N ALA A 82 -26.66 -3.06 -5.99
CA ALA A 82 -26.64 -1.90 -6.87
C ALA A 82 -27.88 -1.76 -7.77
N ASN A 83 -28.59 -2.87 -8.03
CA ASN A 83 -29.83 -2.90 -8.82
C ASN A 83 -31.09 -2.56 -7.99
N GLY A 84 -30.94 -2.23 -6.70
CA GLY A 84 -32.05 -1.94 -5.79
C GLY A 84 -32.71 -3.17 -5.15
N ALA A 85 -32.28 -4.39 -5.49
CA ALA A 85 -32.66 -5.59 -4.77
C ALA A 85 -31.86 -5.74 -3.46
N SER A 86 -32.21 -6.70 -2.62
CA SER A 86 -31.46 -7.02 -1.41
C SER A 86 -31.18 -8.52 -1.31
N VAL A 87 -30.01 -8.84 -0.75
CA VAL A 87 -29.61 -10.22 -0.44
C VAL A 87 -29.78 -10.44 1.05
N ASN A 88 -30.49 -11.52 1.39
CA ASN A 88 -30.75 -11.91 2.78
C ASN A 88 -29.99 -13.19 3.09
N LEU A 89 -28.97 -13.07 3.94
CA LEU A 89 -28.18 -14.17 4.46
C LEU A 89 -28.61 -14.47 5.89
N HIS A 90 -29.05 -15.69 6.12
CA HIS A 90 -29.57 -16.21 7.36
C HIS A 90 -28.43 -16.87 8.13
N MET A 91 -28.09 -16.29 9.29
CA MET A 91 -27.02 -16.82 10.12
C MET A 91 -27.35 -18.17 10.75
N SER A 92 -28.63 -18.57 10.78
CA SER A 92 -29.04 -19.94 11.17
C SER A 92 -28.59 -21.02 10.17
N LYS A 93 -28.29 -20.66 8.92
CA LYS A 93 -27.83 -21.62 7.91
C LYS A 93 -26.32 -21.76 7.92
N LYS A 94 -25.84 -23.01 8.00
CA LYS A 94 -24.42 -23.33 8.17
C LYS A 94 -23.48 -22.71 7.12
N ALA A 95 -23.76 -22.83 5.81
CA ALA A 95 -22.90 -22.23 4.80
C ALA A 95 -22.93 -20.70 4.81
N GLU A 96 -24.12 -20.09 4.93
CA GLU A 96 -24.27 -18.63 4.98
C GLU A 96 -23.55 -18.05 6.21
N ARG A 97 -23.69 -18.69 7.38
CA ARG A 97 -22.92 -18.36 8.58
C ARG A 97 -21.41 -18.46 8.36
N LYS A 98 -20.93 -19.60 7.86
CA LYS A 98 -19.48 -19.81 7.61
C LYS A 98 -18.91 -18.77 6.65
N PHE A 99 -19.67 -18.42 5.62
CA PHE A 99 -19.30 -17.40 4.66
C PHE A 99 -19.17 -16.03 5.32
N ILE A 100 -20.17 -15.61 6.10
CA ILE A 100 -20.17 -14.32 6.81
C ILE A 100 -19.05 -14.27 7.85
N VAL A 101 -18.91 -15.31 8.68
CA VAL A 101 -17.83 -15.41 9.68
C VAL A 101 -16.45 -15.32 9.03
N GLY A 102 -16.27 -15.92 7.84
CA GLY A 102 -15.04 -15.78 7.08
C GLY A 102 -14.76 -14.34 6.65
N LEU A 103 -15.77 -13.60 6.20
CA LEU A 103 -15.62 -12.19 5.82
C LEU A 103 -15.33 -11.29 7.02
N MET A 104 -16.02 -11.55 8.15
CA MET A 104 -15.79 -10.85 9.40
C MET A 104 -14.37 -11.10 9.93
N SER A 105 -13.91 -12.35 9.91
CA SER A 105 -12.55 -12.71 10.33
C SER A 105 -11.51 -12.01 9.45
N LEU A 106 -11.69 -12.02 8.12
CA LEU A 106 -10.80 -11.33 7.20
C LEU A 106 -10.75 -9.82 7.49
N THR A 107 -11.91 -9.18 7.66
CA THR A 107 -12.00 -7.75 7.95
C THR A 107 -11.33 -7.40 9.27
N HIS A 108 -11.58 -8.19 10.32
CA HIS A 108 -10.97 -8.02 11.63
C HIS A 108 -9.45 -8.19 11.59
N ASN A 109 -8.95 -9.22 10.90
CA ASN A 109 -7.51 -9.46 10.78
C ASN A 109 -6.81 -8.36 10.00
N VAL A 110 -7.46 -7.78 8.98
CA VAL A 110 -6.94 -6.59 8.30
C VAL A 110 -6.87 -5.40 9.26
N GLN A 111 -7.92 -5.14 10.05
CA GLN A 111 -7.89 -4.06 11.04
C GLN A 111 -6.77 -4.25 12.07
N ARG A 112 -6.55 -5.50 12.50
CA ARG A 112 -5.43 -5.84 13.38
C ARG A 112 -4.09 -5.60 12.72
N ALA A 113 -3.93 -5.97 11.45
CA ALA A 113 -2.72 -5.70 10.68
C ALA A 113 -2.44 -4.19 10.57
N ILE A 114 -3.48 -3.38 10.33
CA ILE A 114 -3.36 -1.91 10.34
C ILE A 114 -2.91 -1.39 11.71
N GLN A 115 -3.45 -1.91 12.81
CA GLN A 115 -2.99 -1.54 14.16
C GLN A 115 -1.53 -1.92 14.39
N MET A 116 -1.08 -3.06 13.84
CA MET A 116 0.33 -3.46 13.89
C MET A 116 1.21 -2.51 13.05
N HIS A 117 0.75 -2.09 11.86
CA HIS A 117 1.43 -1.12 11.01
C HIS A 117 1.71 0.20 11.76
N ASP A 118 0.73 0.71 12.51
CA ASP A 118 0.91 1.94 13.30
C ASP A 118 2.05 1.82 14.32
N ASN A 119 2.24 0.62 14.89
CA ASN A 119 3.35 0.34 15.81
C ASN A 119 4.68 0.16 15.06
N LEU A 120 4.67 -0.53 13.92
CA LEU A 120 5.87 -0.82 13.12
C LEU A 120 6.43 0.42 12.44
N SER A 121 5.56 1.28 11.92
CA SER A 121 5.94 2.55 11.27
C SER A 121 6.60 3.54 12.23
N GLN A 122 6.36 3.41 13.53
CA GLN A 122 7.02 4.20 14.58
C GLN A 122 8.36 3.59 15.03
N SER A 123 8.67 2.36 14.61
CA SER A 123 9.93 1.70 14.95
C SER A 123 11.11 2.30 14.19
N ALA A 124 12.30 2.30 14.80
CA ALA A 124 13.50 2.85 14.17
C ALA A 124 13.94 2.12 12.88
N LYS A 125 13.46 0.88 12.67
CA LYS A 125 13.78 0.09 11.48
C LYS A 125 12.75 0.22 10.36
N GLY A 126 11.47 0.43 10.69
CA GLY A 126 10.38 0.53 9.71
C GLY A 126 10.41 -0.60 8.67
N PRO A 127 10.27 -1.87 9.07
CA PRO A 127 10.40 -2.99 8.14
C PRO A 127 9.32 -2.97 7.05
N ALA A 128 9.60 -3.58 5.91
CA ALA A 128 8.56 -3.83 4.91
C ALA A 128 7.53 -4.81 5.47
N GLU A 129 6.28 -4.72 5.03
CA GLU A 129 5.18 -5.54 5.54
C GLU A 129 4.58 -6.42 4.45
N LEU A 130 4.38 -7.71 4.76
CA LEU A 130 3.71 -8.67 3.90
C LEU A 130 2.48 -9.22 4.61
N LEU A 131 1.30 -8.88 4.09
CA LEU A 131 0.02 -9.43 4.53
C LEU A 131 -0.35 -10.62 3.64
N THR A 132 -0.61 -11.78 4.24
CA THR A 132 -1.01 -13.00 3.51
C THR A 132 -2.30 -13.58 4.06
N GLY A 133 -3.18 -14.05 3.19
CA GLY A 133 -4.43 -14.68 3.61
C GLY A 133 -5.15 -15.40 2.48
N CYS A 134 -6.14 -16.19 2.86
CA CYS A 134 -6.92 -17.06 2.01
C CYS A 134 -8.40 -17.00 2.42
N PHE A 135 -9.29 -16.83 1.44
CA PHE A 135 -10.72 -16.83 1.67
C PHE A 135 -11.41 -17.91 0.84
N ASN A 136 -11.93 -18.93 1.52
CA ASN A 136 -12.59 -20.08 0.90
C ASN A 136 -14.14 -20.03 1.00
N GLY A 137 -14.71 -18.93 1.48
CA GLY A 137 -16.14 -18.84 1.78
C GLY A 137 -17.06 -19.00 0.56
N ILE A 138 -16.61 -18.61 -0.64
CA ILE A 138 -17.39 -18.79 -1.88
C ILE A 138 -17.63 -20.27 -2.19
N LYS A 139 -16.61 -21.11 -2.00
CA LYS A 139 -16.72 -22.56 -2.20
C LYS A 139 -17.74 -23.17 -1.22
N VAL A 140 -17.73 -22.70 0.03
CA VAL A 140 -18.69 -23.15 1.05
C VAL A 140 -20.14 -22.81 0.67
N LEU A 141 -20.39 -21.65 0.06
CA LEU A 141 -21.72 -21.31 -0.45
C LEU A 141 -22.14 -22.20 -1.63
N GLN A 142 -21.21 -22.50 -2.55
CA GLN A 142 -21.48 -23.31 -3.73
C GLN A 142 -21.78 -24.78 -3.41
N GLU A 143 -21.09 -25.35 -2.43
CA GLU A 143 -21.29 -26.75 -2.03
C GLU A 143 -22.68 -26.97 -1.42
N GLN A 144 -23.29 -25.95 -0.80
CA GLN A 144 -24.61 -26.04 -0.18
C GLN A 144 -25.76 -25.61 -1.11
N TYR A 145 -25.49 -24.70 -2.06
CA TYR A 145 -26.49 -24.20 -3.00
C TYR A 145 -26.08 -24.53 -4.44
N GLU A 146 -26.75 -25.51 -5.04
CA GLU A 146 -26.61 -25.86 -6.47
C GLU A 146 -27.03 -24.70 -7.41
N THR A 147 -27.60 -23.63 -6.86
CA THR A 147 -28.10 -22.47 -7.60
C THR A 147 -27.02 -21.40 -7.76
N GLU A 148 -26.64 -21.12 -9.00
CA GLU A 148 -25.60 -20.12 -9.35
C GLU A 148 -25.90 -18.71 -8.78
N SER A 149 -27.18 -18.36 -8.56
CA SER A 149 -27.58 -17.04 -8.08
C SER A 149 -27.07 -16.71 -6.68
N ILE A 150 -27.10 -17.65 -5.72
CA ILE A 150 -26.63 -17.39 -4.34
C ILE A 150 -25.11 -17.23 -4.32
N ALA A 151 -24.40 -18.04 -5.12
CA ALA A 151 -22.95 -17.91 -5.26
C ALA A 151 -22.58 -16.56 -5.90
N GLN A 152 -23.36 -16.07 -6.86
CA GLN A 152 -23.15 -14.76 -7.47
C GLN A 152 -23.31 -13.62 -6.45
N HIS A 153 -24.35 -13.65 -5.63
CA HIS A 153 -24.52 -12.69 -4.53
C HIS A 153 -23.38 -12.77 -3.50
N GLY A 154 -22.87 -13.98 -3.23
CA GLY A 154 -21.69 -14.17 -2.39
C GLY A 154 -20.43 -13.51 -2.98
N VAL A 155 -20.23 -13.57 -4.30
CA VAL A 155 -19.13 -12.90 -4.98
C VAL A 155 -19.27 -11.37 -4.89
N GLU A 156 -20.47 -10.85 -5.09
CA GLU A 156 -20.76 -9.41 -4.97
C GLU A 156 -20.47 -8.90 -3.56
N LEU A 157 -20.86 -9.66 -2.53
CA LEU A 157 -20.56 -9.31 -1.15
C LEU A 157 -19.06 -9.37 -0.82
N LEU A 158 -18.37 -10.41 -1.28
CA LEU A 158 -16.92 -10.51 -1.13
C LEU A 158 -16.24 -9.30 -1.76
N TYR A 159 -16.69 -8.88 -2.93
CA TYR A 159 -16.17 -7.72 -3.63
C TYR A 159 -16.42 -6.40 -2.88
N ALA A 160 -17.64 -6.18 -2.36
CA ALA A 160 -17.95 -5.01 -1.54
C ALA A 160 -17.07 -4.95 -0.29
N THR A 161 -16.87 -6.10 0.37
CA THR A 161 -16.01 -6.22 1.55
C THR A 161 -14.54 -5.94 1.20
N MET A 162 -14.03 -6.53 0.12
CA MET A 162 -12.67 -6.27 -0.36
C MET A 162 -12.44 -4.80 -0.67
N THR A 163 -13.41 -4.13 -1.30
CA THR A 163 -13.31 -2.69 -1.60
C THR A 163 -13.14 -1.86 -0.33
N LYS A 164 -13.86 -2.19 0.74
CA LYS A 164 -13.70 -1.54 2.05
C LYS A 164 -12.34 -1.83 2.67
N ILE A 165 -11.92 -3.09 2.67
CA ILE A 165 -10.59 -3.53 3.16
C ILE A 165 -9.47 -2.76 2.45
N PHE A 166 -9.47 -2.71 1.12
CA PHE A 166 -8.44 -2.01 0.36
C PHE A 166 -8.46 -0.51 0.61
N SER A 167 -9.64 0.10 0.78
CA SER A 167 -9.74 1.52 1.13
C SER A 167 -9.11 1.79 2.50
N SER A 168 -9.41 0.96 3.52
CA SER A 168 -8.79 1.07 4.85
C SER A 168 -7.27 0.89 4.81
N LEU A 169 -6.80 -0.11 4.06
CA LEU A 169 -5.37 -0.34 3.87
C LEU A 169 -4.73 0.87 3.17
N GLN A 170 -5.32 1.39 2.10
CA GLN A 170 -4.79 2.53 1.37
C GLN A 170 -4.67 3.79 2.25
N GLU A 171 -5.66 4.02 3.11
CA GLU A 171 -5.65 5.11 4.09
C GLU A 171 -4.53 4.92 5.12
N ALA A 172 -4.40 3.72 5.69
CA ALA A 172 -3.38 3.41 6.71
C ALA A 172 -1.95 3.48 6.15
N TYR A 173 -1.69 2.84 5.02
CA TYR A 173 -0.36 2.73 4.39
C TYR A 173 -0.05 3.88 3.42
N LYS A 174 -0.88 4.93 3.39
CA LYS A 174 -0.69 6.16 2.58
C LYS A 174 -0.44 5.89 1.09
N GLY A 175 -1.08 4.87 0.53
CA GLY A 175 -0.96 4.50 -0.89
C GLY A 175 0.27 3.68 -1.29
N GLN A 176 1.03 3.13 -0.33
CA GLN A 176 2.23 2.31 -0.60
C GLN A 176 1.93 0.80 -0.61
N ILE A 177 0.86 0.37 -1.27
CA ILE A 177 0.44 -1.04 -1.26
C ILE A 177 0.55 -1.65 -2.66
N VAL A 178 1.10 -2.86 -2.71
CA VAL A 178 1.03 -3.74 -3.88
C VAL A 178 0.23 -4.97 -3.47
N GLY A 179 -0.90 -5.19 -4.13
CA GLY A 179 -1.77 -6.34 -3.87
C GLY A 179 -1.67 -7.40 -4.97
N ILE A 180 -1.54 -8.66 -4.58
CA ILE A 180 -1.69 -9.81 -5.48
C ILE A 180 -2.90 -10.61 -5.02
N ILE A 181 -3.93 -10.69 -5.87
CA ILE A 181 -5.10 -11.52 -5.61
C ILE A 181 -5.02 -12.74 -6.53
N TYR A 182 -5.01 -13.92 -5.93
CA TYR A 182 -4.99 -15.17 -6.65
C TYR A 182 -6.31 -15.91 -6.45
N CYS A 183 -7.06 -16.11 -7.54
CA CYS A 183 -8.28 -16.90 -7.53
C CYS A 183 -8.00 -18.26 -8.17
N HIS A 184 -8.28 -19.33 -7.44
CA HIS A 184 -8.14 -20.69 -7.93
C HIS A 184 -9.32 -21.55 -7.51
N VAL A 185 -9.76 -22.40 -8.42
CA VAL A 185 -10.80 -23.39 -8.16
C VAL A 185 -10.09 -24.67 -7.69
N ALA A 186 -9.81 -24.78 -6.39
CA ALA A 186 -9.11 -25.95 -5.85
C ALA A 186 -10.06 -27.12 -5.56
N THR A 187 -9.69 -28.31 -6.03
CA THR A 187 -10.11 -29.57 -5.41
C THR A 187 -9.54 -29.62 -3.98
N THR A 188 -10.27 -30.24 -3.07
CA THR A 188 -10.16 -30.12 -1.60
C THR A 188 -8.80 -30.53 -0.99
N GLN A 189 -7.82 -30.93 -1.82
CA GLN A 189 -6.55 -31.51 -1.41
C GLN A 189 -5.36 -30.53 -1.47
N GLU A 190 -5.50 -29.33 -2.05
CA GLU A 190 -4.40 -28.35 -2.22
C GLU A 190 -4.52 -27.07 -1.37
N SER A 191 -5.40 -27.05 -0.37
CA SER A 191 -5.65 -25.85 0.46
C SER A 191 -4.56 -25.56 1.51
N GLY A 192 -3.37 -26.16 1.40
CA GLY A 192 -2.20 -25.74 2.17
C GLY A 192 -1.65 -24.43 1.58
N LYS A 193 -1.25 -23.47 2.44
CA LYS A 193 -0.76 -22.12 2.08
C LYS A 193 -0.03 -22.13 0.72
N LYS A 194 -0.72 -21.70 -0.34
CA LYS A 194 -0.17 -21.72 -1.71
C LYS A 194 0.97 -20.71 -1.86
N PHE A 195 0.93 -19.68 -1.03
CA PHE A 195 2.03 -18.76 -0.77
C PHE A 195 2.80 -19.28 0.44
N ASP A 196 3.95 -19.91 0.17
CA ASP A 196 4.87 -20.31 1.22
C ASP A 196 5.94 -19.22 1.35
N VAL A 197 6.11 -18.70 2.57
CA VAL A 197 7.08 -17.63 2.82
C VAL A 197 8.37 -18.29 3.30
N ILE A 198 9.43 -18.16 2.50
CA ILE A 198 10.73 -18.76 2.79
C ILE A 198 11.71 -17.63 3.06
N PHE A 199 12.21 -17.57 4.30
CA PHE A 199 13.30 -16.66 4.65
C PHE A 199 14.61 -17.25 4.17
N THR A 200 15.28 -16.53 3.26
CA THR A 200 16.62 -16.89 2.80
C THR A 200 17.67 -16.12 3.60
N PRO A 201 18.71 -16.81 4.14
CA PRO A 201 19.81 -16.14 4.81
C PRO A 201 20.50 -15.15 3.87
N HIS A 202 20.92 -14.01 4.43
CA HIS A 202 21.57 -12.90 3.73
C HIS A 202 22.60 -13.35 2.66
N HIS A 203 22.27 -13.17 1.38
CA HIS A 203 23.25 -13.19 0.30
C HIS A 203 23.64 -11.73 -0.04
N PRO A 204 24.93 -11.35 0.02
CA PRO A 204 25.38 -9.96 -0.13
C PRO A 204 25.18 -9.34 -1.53
N TYR A 205 24.51 -10.04 -2.46
CA TYR A 205 24.38 -9.65 -3.87
C TYR A 205 22.93 -9.65 -4.39
N ALA A 206 21.92 -9.81 -3.53
CA ALA A 206 20.52 -9.70 -3.95
C ALA A 206 20.21 -8.24 -4.36
N ARG A 207 19.85 -8.04 -5.62
CA ARG A 207 19.47 -6.72 -6.16
C ARG A 207 18.05 -6.40 -5.70
N TRP A 208 17.95 -5.54 -4.69
CA TRP A 208 16.69 -5.05 -4.15
C TRP A 208 15.91 -4.20 -5.17
N LEU A 209 14.58 -4.27 -5.11
CA LEU A 209 13.72 -3.23 -5.66
C LEU A 209 13.96 -1.98 -4.82
N ALA A 210 14.67 -1.00 -5.38
CA ALA A 210 14.89 0.27 -4.69
C ALA A 210 13.54 0.90 -4.37
N GLU A 211 13.32 1.24 -3.10
CA GLU A 211 12.29 2.20 -2.74
C GLU A 211 12.44 3.41 -3.67
N THR A 212 11.37 3.72 -4.39
CA THR A 212 11.22 5.08 -4.87
C THR A 212 10.94 5.90 -3.62
N ASN A 213 12.02 6.31 -2.96
CA ASN A 213 11.96 7.41 -2.01
C ASN A 213 11.06 8.45 -2.66
N ALA A 214 9.97 8.82 -1.98
CA ALA A 214 9.28 10.06 -2.30
C ALA A 214 10.41 11.06 -2.46
N VAL A 215 10.58 11.54 -3.69
CA VAL A 215 11.61 12.51 -4.02
C VAL A 215 11.24 13.70 -3.15
N ASN A 216 11.86 13.77 -1.97
CA ASN A 216 11.98 15.00 -1.22
C ASN A 216 12.69 15.88 -2.20
N ALA A 217 11.88 16.63 -2.95
CA ALA A 217 12.25 17.46 -4.08
C ALA A 217 13.03 18.68 -3.57
N THR A 218 14.11 18.41 -2.85
CA THR A 218 15.28 19.28 -2.86
C THR A 218 16.03 18.89 -4.12
N LEU A 219 15.46 19.34 -5.24
CA LEU A 219 15.99 19.22 -6.59
C LEU A 219 17.53 19.30 -6.53
N PRO A 220 18.27 18.21 -6.83
CA PRO A 220 19.73 18.26 -6.86
C PRO A 220 20.23 19.35 -7.84
N GLU A 221 19.37 19.71 -8.79
CA GLU A 221 19.51 20.84 -9.70
C GLU A 221 19.58 22.20 -8.98
N VAL A 222 18.79 22.45 -7.93
CA VAL A 222 18.79 23.75 -7.20
C VAL A 222 20.05 23.89 -6.35
N VAL A 223 20.56 22.80 -5.76
CA VAL A 223 21.82 22.83 -5.00
C VAL A 223 23.01 23.02 -5.94
N LEU A 224 23.01 22.34 -7.09
CA LEU A 224 24.02 22.54 -8.14
C LEU A 224 24.00 23.98 -8.67
N VAL A 225 22.83 24.54 -8.97
CA VAL A 225 22.66 25.92 -9.46
C VAL A 225 23.10 26.94 -8.41
N ARG A 226 22.75 26.77 -7.13
CA ARG A 226 23.21 27.68 -6.07
C ARG A 226 24.72 27.59 -5.86
N ARG A 227 25.29 26.38 -5.97
CA ARG A 227 26.74 26.16 -5.83
C ARG A 227 27.53 26.75 -7.01
N THR A 228 27.04 26.60 -8.25
CA THR A 228 27.68 27.21 -9.42
C THR A 228 27.52 28.73 -9.41
N LEU A 229 26.36 29.27 -9.04
CA LEU A 229 26.14 30.72 -8.94
C LEU A 229 27.07 31.37 -7.90
N ALA A 230 27.24 30.74 -6.73
CA ALA A 230 28.15 31.21 -5.69
C ALA A 230 29.62 31.17 -6.17
N TRP A 231 30.03 30.09 -6.86
CA TRP A 231 31.38 29.96 -7.42
C TRP A 231 31.68 30.99 -8.51
N VAL A 232 30.75 31.20 -9.44
CA VAL A 232 30.90 32.18 -10.52
C VAL A 232 31.01 33.59 -9.95
N THR A 233 30.16 33.94 -8.98
CA THR A 233 30.21 35.26 -8.33
C THR A 233 31.53 35.47 -7.59
N GLY A 234 32.02 34.44 -6.89
CA GLY A 234 33.32 34.49 -6.21
C GLY A 234 34.50 34.69 -7.16
N ILE A 235 34.53 33.97 -8.28
CA ILE A 235 35.58 34.13 -9.30
C ILE A 235 35.55 35.53 -9.92
N ILE A 236 34.37 36.07 -10.24
CA ILE A 236 34.24 37.41 -10.82
C ILE A 236 34.76 38.47 -9.83
N LEU A 237 34.41 38.38 -8.55
CA LEU A 237 34.91 39.30 -7.53
C LEU A 237 36.42 39.21 -7.35
N LEU A 238 36.98 37.99 -7.42
CA LEU A 238 38.42 37.77 -7.31
C LEU A 238 39.16 38.41 -8.50
N ILE A 239 38.70 38.17 -9.74
CA ILE A 239 39.28 38.78 -10.95
C ILE A 239 39.13 40.30 -10.90
N SER A 240 37.98 40.81 -10.48
CA SER A 240 37.73 42.25 -10.35
C SER A 240 38.67 42.90 -9.33
N THR A 241 38.91 42.24 -8.20
CA THR A 241 39.84 42.72 -7.16
C THR A 241 41.27 42.70 -7.68
N PHE A 242 41.66 41.63 -8.39
CA PHE A 242 42.99 41.51 -8.96
C PHE A 242 43.25 42.57 -10.04
N MET A 243 42.31 42.78 -10.97
CA MET A 243 42.38 43.86 -11.95
C MET A 243 42.44 45.23 -11.28
N GLY A 244 41.64 45.47 -10.23
CA GLY A 244 41.70 46.70 -9.44
C GLY A 244 43.08 46.96 -8.86
N ILE A 245 43.73 45.95 -8.27
CA ILE A 245 45.10 46.04 -7.74
C ILE A 245 46.10 46.30 -8.88
N CYS A 246 45.99 45.58 -10.01
CA CYS A 246 46.86 45.81 -11.15
C CYS A 246 46.74 47.24 -11.70
N TYR A 247 45.52 47.80 -11.77
CA TYR A 247 45.31 49.17 -12.20
C TYR A 247 45.79 50.20 -11.17
N LEU A 248 45.68 49.91 -9.87
CA LEU A 248 46.24 50.77 -8.82
C LEU A 248 47.77 50.78 -8.84
N MET A 249 48.41 49.63 -9.06
CA MET A 249 49.87 49.54 -9.16
C MET A 249 50.43 50.12 -10.47
N ASN A 250 49.67 50.04 -11.57
CA ASN A 250 50.03 50.64 -12.85
C ASN A 250 49.44 52.05 -13.05
N MET A 251 48.82 52.63 -12.02
CA MET A 251 48.42 54.03 -12.09
C MET A 251 49.71 54.86 -12.16
N PRO A 252 49.87 55.74 -13.16
CA PRO A 252 51.00 56.66 -13.17
C PRO A 252 50.74 57.64 -12.02
N LEU A 253 51.27 57.30 -10.84
CA LEU A 253 51.35 58.21 -9.71
C LEU A 253 51.95 59.48 -10.26
N THR A 254 51.13 60.53 -10.37
CA THR A 254 51.41 61.81 -11.02
C THR A 254 52.85 62.23 -10.76
N ARG A 255 53.73 61.85 -11.69
CA ARG A 255 55.14 62.22 -11.72
C ARG A 255 55.28 63.67 -12.20
N ASP A 256 54.17 64.30 -12.57
CA ASP A 256 54.10 65.62 -13.17
C ASP A 256 54.10 66.78 -12.17
N THR A 257 53.95 66.54 -10.86
CA THR A 257 54.02 67.63 -9.86
C THR A 257 55.39 67.79 -9.19
N LEU A 258 56.31 66.82 -9.34
CA LEU A 258 57.68 66.93 -8.80
C LEU A 258 58.79 66.96 -9.88
N LEU A 259 58.49 66.67 -11.14
CA LEU A 259 59.43 66.88 -12.25
C LEU A 259 59.36 68.28 -12.87
N TYR A 260 58.30 69.06 -12.58
CA TYR A 260 58.19 70.46 -13.02
C TYR A 260 58.70 71.50 -12.01
N SER A 261 59.07 71.12 -10.78
CA SER A 261 59.56 72.06 -9.76
C SER A 261 61.09 72.14 -9.62
N ASN A 262 61.86 71.39 -10.42
CA ASN A 262 63.33 71.39 -10.34
C ASN A 262 64.04 71.78 -11.64
N VAL A 263 63.45 72.70 -12.42
CA VAL A 263 64.16 73.37 -13.52
C VAL A 263 64.01 74.89 -13.41
N LYS A 264 65.12 75.51 -13.01
CA LYS A 264 65.56 76.91 -13.22
C LYS A 264 64.87 77.99 -12.37
N LEU A 265 65.55 78.66 -11.43
CA LEU A 265 66.73 79.55 -11.46
C LEU A 265 66.26 80.99 -11.21
N ASP A 266 66.38 81.45 -9.97
CA ASP A 266 67.19 82.63 -9.59
C ASP A 266 67.62 82.47 -8.11
#